data_AF-A0A366ZD01-F1
#
_entry.id   AF-A0A366ZD01-F1
#
_cell.length_a   1.000
_cell.length_b   1.000
_cell.length_c   1.000
_cell.angle_alpha   90.00
_cell.angle_beta   90.00
_cell.angle_gamma   90.00
#
_symmetry.space_group_name_H-M   'P 1'
#
loop_
_entity.id
_entity.type
_entity.pdbx_description
1 polymer ?
#
loop_
_entity_poly.entity_id
_entity_poly.type
_entity_poly.pdbx_seq_one_letter_code
_entity_poly.pdbx_strand_id
1 'polypeptide(L)'
;MDDDATRARQEIGLLLRRLNVELDAVGQRFADVHGLNRTDVRALVAIMDAARRGEALTAGRLGEVVDLRSASVTALVDRLERAGHVRRVRDPGDRRRVGLEMSETAMASGAEHFGALARDLVAAMQGYGDEELAVVRRWLEEMTAVVTRHSRAEPPSS
;
A
#
# COMPACT_ATOMS: atom_id res chain seq x y z
N MET A 1 17.47 30.64 13.71
CA MET A 1 17.79 29.19 13.67
C MET A 1 16.51 28.36 13.81
N ASP A 2 15.65 28.65 14.79
CA ASP A 2 14.40 27.88 15.03
C ASP A 2 13.34 28.07 13.91
N ASP A 3 13.23 29.28 13.34
CA ASP A 3 12.28 29.59 12.27
C ASP A 3 12.62 28.87 10.94
N ASP A 4 13.90 28.74 10.63
CA ASP A 4 14.38 28.11 9.39
C ASP A 4 14.16 26.59 9.41
N ALA A 5 14.47 25.95 10.55
CA ALA A 5 14.19 24.54 10.76
C ALA A 5 12.67 24.24 10.79
N THR A 6 11.85 25.18 11.27
CA THR A 6 10.39 25.06 11.23
C THR A 6 9.87 25.15 9.80
N ARG A 7 10.37 26.11 9.01
CA ARG A 7 10.02 26.27 7.60
C ARG A 7 10.39 25.04 6.77
N ALA A 8 11.60 24.51 6.93
CA ALA A 8 12.03 23.30 6.24
C ALA A 8 11.12 22.09 6.54
N ARG A 9 10.70 21.92 7.80
CA ARG A 9 9.76 20.84 8.18
C ARG A 9 8.39 20.99 7.51
N GLN A 10 7.87 22.22 7.43
CA GLN A 10 6.61 22.50 6.74
C GLN A 10 6.71 22.22 5.24
N GLU A 11 7.82 22.61 4.61
CA GLU A 11 8.07 22.37 3.20
C GLU A 11 8.10 20.87 2.87
N ILE A 12 8.80 20.07 3.68
CA ILE A 12 8.81 18.61 3.55
C ILE A 12 7.38 18.03 3.62
N GLY A 13 6.54 18.52 4.54
CA GLY A 13 5.14 18.10 4.64
C GLY A 13 4.33 18.43 3.38
N LEU A 14 4.55 19.61 2.77
CA LEU A 14 3.90 20.00 1.53
C LEU A 14 4.36 19.14 0.34
N LEU A 15 5.66 18.83 0.26
CA LEU A 15 6.22 17.95 -0.75
C LEU A 15 5.67 16.53 -0.63
N LEU A 16 5.58 16.00 0.60
CA LEU A 16 4.98 14.70 0.87
C LEU A 16 3.50 14.66 0.42
N ARG A 17 2.73 15.69 0.76
CA ARG A 17 1.32 15.78 0.36
C ARG A 17 1.19 15.77 -1.16
N ARG A 18 2.02 16.56 -1.87
CA ARG A 18 2.02 16.61 -3.33
C ARG A 18 2.36 15.24 -3.93
N LEU A 19 3.40 14.59 -3.42
CA LEU A 19 3.79 13.25 -3.88
C LEU A 19 2.65 12.24 -3.71
N ASN A 20 1.95 12.25 -2.57
CA ASN A 20 0.80 11.35 -2.34
C ASN A 20 -0.32 11.58 -3.36
N VAL A 21 -0.66 12.83 -3.67
CA VAL A 21 -1.70 13.16 -4.67
C VAL A 21 -1.34 12.60 -6.05
N GLU A 22 -0.08 12.75 -6.47
CA GLU A 22 0.37 12.23 -7.77
C GLU A 22 0.40 10.69 -7.80
N LEU A 23 0.87 10.05 -6.73
CA LEU A 23 0.86 8.59 -6.60
C LEU A 23 -0.57 8.02 -6.60
N ASP A 24 -1.49 8.68 -5.90
CA ASP A 24 -2.91 8.32 -5.90
C ASP A 24 -3.50 8.44 -7.31
N ALA A 25 -3.13 9.47 -8.07
CA ALA A 25 -3.57 9.65 -9.45
C ALA A 25 -3.04 8.54 -10.38
N VAL A 26 -1.81 8.06 -10.18
CA VAL A 26 -1.29 6.87 -10.90
C VAL A 26 -2.12 5.63 -10.53
N GLY A 27 -2.34 5.40 -9.23
CA GLY A 27 -3.13 4.26 -8.75
C GLY A 27 -4.57 4.28 -9.26
N GLN A 28 -5.19 5.45 -9.35
CA GLN A 28 -6.54 5.60 -9.89
C GLN A 28 -6.60 5.23 -11.38
N ARG A 29 -5.60 5.62 -12.19
CA ARG A 29 -5.55 5.21 -13.60
C ARG A 29 -5.45 3.70 -13.77
N PHE A 30 -4.66 3.02 -12.93
CA PHE A 30 -4.64 1.56 -12.88
C PHE A 30 -6.03 1.00 -12.53
N ALA A 31 -6.68 1.59 -11.53
CA ALA A 31 -8.00 1.16 -11.11
C ALA A 31 -9.02 1.24 -12.26
N ASP A 32 -9.03 2.36 -12.98
CA ASP A 32 -9.96 2.61 -14.09
C ASP A 32 -9.76 1.62 -15.24
N VAL A 33 -8.51 1.31 -15.59
CA VAL A 33 -8.16 0.35 -16.64
C VAL A 33 -8.64 -1.07 -16.30
N HIS A 34 -8.60 -1.44 -15.02
CA HIS A 34 -8.96 -2.78 -14.54
C HIS A 34 -10.38 -2.88 -13.95
N GLY A 35 -11.17 -1.81 -14.01
CA GLY A 35 -12.52 -1.78 -13.44
C GLY A 35 -12.54 -1.97 -11.92
N LEU A 36 -11.47 -1.56 -11.23
CA LEU A 36 -11.30 -1.66 -9.79
C LEU A 36 -11.80 -0.39 -9.10
N ASN A 37 -12.33 -0.55 -7.89
CA ASN A 37 -12.60 0.59 -7.01
C ASN A 37 -11.38 0.91 -6.11
N ARG A 38 -11.45 2.05 -5.41
CA ARG A 38 -10.38 2.47 -4.47
C ARG A 38 -10.07 1.41 -3.41
N THR A 39 -11.09 0.72 -2.91
CA THR A 39 -10.94 -0.31 -1.87
C THR A 39 -10.28 -1.57 -2.42
N ASP A 40 -10.52 -1.91 -3.68
CA ASP A 40 -9.85 -2.99 -4.40
C ASP A 40 -8.34 -2.73 -4.48
N VAL A 41 -7.95 -1.52 -4.92
CA VAL A 41 -6.53 -1.15 -5.00
C VAL A 41 -5.86 -1.20 -3.62
N ARG A 42 -6.51 -0.65 -2.58
CA ARG A 42 -6.00 -0.74 -1.20
C ARG A 42 -5.82 -2.18 -0.73
N ALA A 43 -6.74 -3.07 -1.10
CA ALA A 43 -6.65 -4.48 -0.76
C ALA A 43 -5.48 -5.19 -1.48
N LEU A 44 -5.29 -4.91 -2.76
CA LEU A 44 -4.16 -5.45 -3.54
C LEU A 44 -2.82 -4.98 -2.97
N VAL A 45 -2.70 -3.69 -2.62
CA VAL A 45 -1.50 -3.14 -1.95
C VAL A 45 -1.25 -3.85 -0.61
N ALA A 46 -2.29 -4.05 0.22
CA ALA A 46 -2.16 -4.75 1.49
C ALA A 46 -1.69 -6.21 1.33
N ILE A 47 -2.22 -6.94 0.34
CA ILE A 47 -1.81 -8.32 0.03
C ILE A 47 -0.35 -8.35 -0.44
N MET A 48 0.05 -7.42 -1.32
CA MET A 48 1.42 -7.30 -1.80
C MET A 48 2.40 -6.96 -0.67
N ASP A 49 2.02 -6.06 0.23
CA ASP A 49 2.83 -5.67 1.39
C ASP A 49 3.06 -6.83 2.35
N ALA A 50 2.01 -7.61 2.64
CA ALA A 50 2.13 -8.81 3.46
C ALA A 50 3.07 -9.84 2.80
N ALA A 51 2.91 -10.09 1.49
CA ALA A 51 3.79 -10.99 0.76
C ALA A 51 5.26 -10.56 0.80
N ARG A 52 5.54 -9.25 0.67
CA ARG A 52 6.91 -8.70 0.78
C ARG A 52 7.54 -8.90 2.16
N ARG A 53 6.71 -8.97 3.22
CA ARG A 53 7.16 -9.31 4.59
C ARG A 53 7.21 -10.81 4.87
N GLY A 54 6.83 -11.66 3.92
CA GLY A 54 6.70 -13.10 4.13
C GLY A 54 5.52 -13.48 5.05
N GLU A 55 4.51 -12.61 5.15
CA GLU A 55 3.34 -12.79 6.00
C GLU A 55 2.13 -13.26 5.18
N ALA A 56 1.42 -14.27 5.66
CA ALA A 56 0.14 -14.65 5.09
C ALA A 56 -0.98 -13.68 5.55
N LEU A 57 -1.59 -12.96 4.60
CA LEU A 57 -2.73 -12.09 4.89
C LEU A 57 -4.05 -12.86 4.76
N THR A 58 -4.77 -13.02 5.87
CA THR A 58 -6.11 -13.64 5.85
C THR A 58 -7.19 -12.61 5.52
N ALA A 59 -8.38 -13.08 5.10
CA ALA A 59 -9.51 -12.18 4.87
C ALA A 59 -9.87 -11.35 6.12
N GLY A 60 -9.86 -11.96 7.31
CA GLY A 60 -10.11 -11.22 8.56
C GLY A 60 -9.12 -10.07 8.77
N ARG A 61 -7.83 -10.32 8.60
CA ARG A 61 -6.77 -9.30 8.73
C ARG A 61 -6.85 -8.26 7.61
N LEU A 62 -7.21 -8.66 6.40
CA LEU A 62 -7.45 -7.72 5.30
C LEU A 62 -8.55 -6.72 5.69
N GLY A 63 -9.64 -7.19 6.30
CA GLY A 63 -10.74 -6.34 6.77
C GLY A 63 -10.31 -5.23 7.72
N GLU A 64 -9.42 -5.54 8.66
CA GLU A 64 -8.83 -4.54 9.55
C GLU A 64 -7.97 -3.52 8.79
N VAL A 65 -7.26 -3.94 7.75
CA VAL A 65 -6.36 -3.08 6.97
C VAL A 65 -7.12 -2.11 6.06
N VAL A 66 -8.20 -2.58 5.44
CA VAL A 66 -9.00 -1.76 4.50
C VAL A 66 -10.24 -1.12 5.15
N ASP A 67 -10.38 -1.25 6.48
CA ASP A 67 -11.49 -0.72 7.27
C ASP A 67 -12.87 -1.19 6.79
N LEU A 68 -13.03 -2.51 6.68
CA LEU A 68 -14.27 -3.16 6.25
C LEU A 68 -14.73 -4.22 7.24
N ARG A 69 -16.06 -4.32 7.39
CA ARG A 69 -16.72 -5.42 8.12
C ARG A 69 -16.58 -6.73 7.37
N SER A 70 -16.57 -7.86 8.10
CA SER A 70 -16.32 -9.20 7.55
C SER A 70 -17.16 -9.55 6.31
N ALA A 71 -18.45 -9.22 6.28
CA ALA A 71 -19.31 -9.50 5.12
C ALA A 71 -18.86 -8.74 3.86
N SER A 72 -18.45 -7.48 4.03
CA SER A 72 -17.93 -6.63 2.95
C SER A 72 -16.56 -7.10 2.46
N VAL A 73 -15.75 -7.67 3.35
CA VAL A 73 -14.44 -8.22 3.00
C VAL A 73 -14.57 -9.48 2.16
N THR A 74 -15.49 -10.39 2.51
CA THR A 74 -15.74 -11.59 1.69
C THR A 74 -16.15 -11.19 0.27
N ALA A 75 -17.09 -10.27 0.13
CA ALA A 75 -17.54 -9.78 -1.18
C ALA A 75 -16.42 -9.07 -1.97
N LEU A 76 -15.54 -8.34 -1.29
CA LEU A 76 -14.33 -7.74 -1.86
C LEU A 76 -13.38 -8.81 -2.41
N VAL A 77 -13.04 -9.82 -1.60
CA VAL A 77 -12.14 -10.89 -2.02
C VAL A 77 -12.75 -11.68 -3.19
N ASP A 78 -14.03 -12.01 -3.13
CA ASP A 78 -14.71 -12.73 -4.22
C ASP A 78 -14.71 -11.92 -5.53
N ARG A 79 -14.81 -10.60 -5.45
CA ARG A 79 -14.69 -9.72 -6.62
C ARG A 79 -13.27 -9.74 -7.18
N LEU A 80 -12.25 -9.63 -6.34
CA LEU A 80 -10.85 -9.65 -6.76
C LEU A 80 -10.45 -11.01 -7.34
N GLU A 81 -10.93 -12.12 -6.78
CA GLU A 81 -10.71 -13.45 -7.35
C GLU A 81 -11.40 -13.62 -8.72
N ARG A 82 -12.66 -13.18 -8.85
CA ARG A 82 -13.38 -13.21 -10.14
C ARG A 82 -12.73 -12.34 -11.21
N ALA A 83 -12.14 -11.21 -10.82
CA ALA A 83 -11.34 -10.37 -11.70
C ALA A 83 -9.94 -10.96 -12.00
N GLY A 84 -9.60 -12.10 -11.39
CA GLY A 84 -8.33 -12.78 -11.61
C GLY A 84 -7.15 -12.10 -10.94
N HIS A 85 -7.37 -11.24 -9.94
CA HIS A 85 -6.31 -10.49 -9.26
C HIS A 85 -5.71 -11.20 -8.04
N VAL A 86 -6.52 -11.99 -7.35
CA VAL A 86 -6.17 -12.64 -6.08
C VAL A 86 -6.54 -14.12 -6.16
N ARG A 87 -5.86 -14.93 -5.34
CA ARG A 87 -6.23 -16.32 -5.06
C ARG A 87 -6.12 -16.62 -3.58
N ARG A 88 -7.04 -17.44 -3.07
CA ARG A 88 -6.97 -18.05 -1.73
C ARG A 88 -6.01 -19.22 -1.72
N VAL A 89 -5.14 -19.26 -0.72
CA VAL A 89 -4.09 -20.27 -0.57
C VAL A 89 -4.12 -20.80 0.86
N ARG A 90 -4.10 -22.13 1.01
CA ARG A 90 -4.00 -22.74 2.34
C ARG A 90 -2.59 -22.55 2.87
N ASP A 91 -2.49 -22.08 4.10
CA ASP A 91 -1.21 -21.96 4.80
C ASP A 91 -0.58 -23.36 4.96
N PRO A 92 0.68 -23.57 4.51
CA PRO A 92 1.37 -24.84 4.66
C PRO A 92 1.58 -25.26 6.13
N GLY A 93 1.70 -24.29 7.04
CA GLY A 93 1.96 -24.49 8.48
C GLY A 93 0.70 -24.67 9.32
N ASP A 94 -0.45 -24.13 8.91
CA ASP A 94 -1.76 -24.41 9.51
C ASP A 94 -2.85 -24.49 8.43
N ARG A 95 -3.23 -25.70 8.04
CA ARG A 95 -4.25 -25.94 6.99
C ARG A 95 -5.62 -25.34 7.29
N ARG A 96 -5.88 -24.89 8.52
CA ARG A 96 -7.12 -24.19 8.90
C ARG A 96 -7.08 -22.70 8.54
N ARG A 97 -5.90 -22.16 8.22
CA ARG A 97 -5.71 -20.77 7.77
C ARG A 97 -5.68 -20.70 6.26
N VAL A 98 -6.48 -19.77 5.72
CA VAL A 98 -6.49 -19.44 4.30
C VAL A 98 -5.94 -18.02 4.15
N GLY A 99 -4.78 -17.92 3.51
CA GLY A 99 -4.16 -16.67 3.10
C GLY A 99 -4.68 -16.20 1.74
N LEU A 100 -4.37 -14.95 1.42
CA LEU A 100 -4.64 -14.32 0.15
C LEU A 100 -3.30 -14.01 -0.52
N GLU A 101 -3.18 -14.37 -1.79
CA GLU A 101 -2.00 -14.08 -2.61
C GLU A 101 -2.44 -13.39 -3.90
N MET A 102 -1.60 -12.49 -4.42
CA MET A 102 -1.75 -11.97 -5.77
C MET A 102 -1.66 -13.14 -6.77
N SER A 103 -2.49 -13.14 -7.79
CA SER A 103 -2.31 -14.06 -8.91
C SER A 103 -1.08 -13.68 -9.74
N GLU A 104 -0.53 -14.64 -10.48
CA GLU A 104 0.61 -14.37 -11.39
C GLU A 104 0.22 -13.33 -12.45
N THR A 105 -1.00 -13.38 -12.96
CA THR A 105 -1.54 -12.42 -13.94
C THR A 105 -1.64 -11.01 -13.33
N ALA A 106 -2.06 -10.87 -12.08
CA ALA A 106 -2.10 -9.59 -11.39
C ALA A 106 -0.70 -9.00 -11.18
N MET A 107 0.26 -9.86 -10.80
CA MET A 107 1.65 -9.44 -10.64
C MET A 107 2.25 -8.97 -11.96
N ALA A 108 2.00 -9.70 -13.06
CA ALA A 108 2.45 -9.30 -14.39
C ALA A 108 1.81 -7.97 -14.83
N SER A 109 0.49 -7.82 -14.65
CA SER A 109 -0.24 -6.59 -14.97
C SER A 109 0.24 -5.39 -14.17
N GLY A 110 0.51 -5.58 -12.88
CA GLY A 110 1.09 -4.54 -12.02
C GLY A 110 2.52 -4.18 -12.46
N ALA A 111 3.34 -5.17 -12.81
CA ALA A 111 4.70 -4.94 -13.31
C ALA A 111 4.71 -4.20 -14.66
N GLU A 112 3.76 -4.49 -15.55
CA GLU A 112 3.61 -3.79 -16.83
C GLU A 112 3.20 -2.33 -16.60
N HIS A 113 2.20 -2.09 -15.76
CA HIS A 113 1.67 -0.74 -15.52
C HIS A 113 2.64 0.14 -14.72
N PHE A 114 3.16 -0.37 -13.61
CA PHE A 114 3.99 0.41 -12.67
C PHE A 114 5.49 0.26 -12.92
N GLY A 115 5.93 -0.66 -13.78
CA GLY A 115 7.34 -0.98 -13.96
C GLY A 115 8.18 0.20 -14.43
N ALA A 116 7.66 1.02 -15.36
CA ALA A 116 8.36 2.24 -15.79
C ALA A 116 8.50 3.23 -14.64
N LEU A 117 7.40 3.53 -13.95
CA LEU A 117 7.41 4.43 -12.79
C LEU A 117 8.37 3.95 -11.69
N ALA A 118 8.35 2.66 -11.36
CA ALA A 118 9.23 2.09 -10.35
C ALA A 118 10.72 2.25 -10.74
N ARG A 119 11.06 2.00 -12.01
CA ARG A 119 12.43 2.23 -12.52
C ARG A 119 12.83 3.70 -12.46
N ASP A 120 11.95 4.60 -12.87
CA ASP A 120 12.23 6.04 -12.89
C ASP A 120 12.39 6.61 -11.48
N LEU A 121 11.59 6.15 -10.51
CA LEU A 121 11.74 6.50 -9.10
C LEU A 121 13.07 6.00 -8.52
N VAL A 122 13.48 4.77 -8.85
CA VAL A 122 14.80 4.24 -8.46
C VAL A 122 15.94 5.02 -9.13
N ALA A 123 15.78 5.40 -10.39
CA ALA A 123 16.75 6.20 -11.12
C ALA A 123 16.90 7.61 -10.52
N ALA A 124 15.80 8.23 -10.07
CA ALA A 124 15.82 9.53 -9.42
C ALA A 124 16.62 9.55 -8.11
N MET A 125 16.83 8.39 -7.47
CA MET A 125 17.61 8.24 -6.25
C MET A 125 19.10 7.93 -6.49
N GLN A 126 19.55 7.76 -7.74
CA GLN A 126 20.94 7.36 -8.04
C GLN A 126 22.00 8.37 -7.59
N GLY A 127 21.62 9.64 -7.41
CA GLY A 127 22.52 10.69 -6.92
C GLY A 127 22.65 10.76 -5.40
N TYR A 128 21.88 9.95 -4.66
CA TYR A 128 21.83 10.00 -3.20
C TYR A 128 22.90 9.07 -2.62
N GLY A 129 23.67 9.55 -1.65
CA GLY A 129 24.60 8.73 -0.88
C GLY A 129 23.89 7.80 0.11
N ASP A 130 24.60 6.78 0.59
CA ASP A 130 24.06 5.79 1.52
C ASP A 130 23.51 6.43 2.81
N GLU A 131 24.18 7.46 3.33
CA GLU A 131 23.73 8.20 4.52
C GLU A 131 22.43 8.97 4.26
N GLU A 132 22.29 9.60 3.09
CA GLU A 132 21.08 10.32 2.70
C GLU A 132 19.91 9.35 2.55
N LEU A 133 20.14 8.20 1.89
CA LEU A 133 19.15 7.14 1.76
C LEU A 133 18.74 6.55 3.12
N ALA A 134 19.68 6.41 4.05
CA ALA A 134 19.37 5.98 5.42
C ALA A 134 18.48 6.99 6.16
N VAL A 135 18.74 8.29 6.00
CA VAL A 135 17.90 9.36 6.57
C VAL A 135 16.50 9.35 5.95
N VAL A 136 16.38 9.27 4.62
CA VAL A 136 15.09 9.21 3.92
C VAL A 136 14.29 7.98 4.36
N ARG A 137 14.94 6.81 4.43
CA ARG A 137 14.30 5.58 4.93
C ARG A 137 13.74 5.76 6.33
N ARG A 138 14.56 6.21 7.29
CA ARG A 138 14.13 6.42 8.67
C ARG A 138 12.95 7.40 8.73
N TRP A 139 13.04 8.50 7.99
CA TRP A 139 11.97 9.49 7.95
C TRP A 139 10.66 8.91 7.38
N LEU A 140 10.72 8.13 6.29
CA LEU A 140 9.54 7.46 5.72
C LEU A 140 8.91 6.47 6.71
N GLU A 141 9.73 5.70 7.43
CA GLU A 141 9.27 4.75 8.46
C GLU A 141 8.57 5.47 9.61
N GLU A 142 9.17 6.53 10.14
CA GLU A 142 8.61 7.37 11.21
C GLU A 142 7.28 8.01 10.79
N MET A 143 7.22 8.63 9.60
CA MET A 143 6.00 9.27 9.10
C MET A 143 4.89 8.25 8.85
N THR A 144 5.22 7.10 8.26
CA THR A 144 4.25 6.01 8.03
C THR A 144 3.69 5.49 9.35
N ALA A 145 4.53 5.33 10.38
CA ALA A 145 4.09 4.90 11.70
C ALA A 145 3.13 5.92 12.34
N VAL A 146 3.41 7.22 12.20
CA VAL A 146 2.52 8.30 12.68
C VAL A 146 1.18 8.28 11.95
N VAL A 147 1.18 8.21 10.61
CA VAL A 147 -0.07 8.20 9.81
C VAL A 147 -0.90 6.96 10.10
N THR A 148 -0.27 5.78 10.17
CA THR A 148 -0.95 4.50 10.46
C THR A 148 -1.64 4.52 11.81
N ARG A 149 -1.04 5.17 12.82
CA ARG A 149 -1.66 5.32 14.14
C ARG A 149 -2.95 6.13 14.07
N HIS A 150 -2.95 7.21 13.30
CA HIS A 150 -4.12 8.08 13.14
C HIS A 150 -5.20 7.45 12.26
N SER A 151 -4.82 6.71 11.21
CA SER A 151 -5.80 6.02 10.35
C SER A 151 -6.51 4.85 11.05
N ARG A 152 -5.97 4.38 12.17
CA ARG A 152 -6.52 3.28 12.99
C ARG A 152 -7.14 3.75 14.31
N ALA A 153 -7.07 5.04 14.62
CA ALA A 153 -7.75 5.60 15.78
C ALA A 153 -9.26 5.62 15.50
N GLU A 154 -10.07 5.11 16.43
CA GLU A 154 -11.52 5.27 16.35
C GLU A 154 -11.87 6.77 16.30
N PRO A 155 -12.87 7.18 15.49
CA PRO A 155 -13.34 8.55 15.53
C PRO A 155 -13.80 8.89 16.96
N PRO A 156 -13.56 10.13 17.44
CA PRO A 156 -13.96 10.50 18.79
C PRO A 156 -15.46 10.25 18.97
N SER A 157 -15.81 9.46 19.98
CA SER A 157 -17.19 9.24 20.41
C SER A 157 -17.84 10.60 20.67
N SER A 158 -18.82 10.97 19.84
CA SER A 158 -19.64 12.17 20.05
C SER A 158 -20.71 11.91 21.11
#